data_AF-A0A1F3ZIR4-F1
#
_entry.id   AF-A0A1F3ZIR4-F1
#
_cell.length_a   1.000
_cell.length_b   1.000
_cell.length_c   1.000
_cell.angle_alpha   90.00
_cell.angle_beta   90.00
_cell.angle_gamma   90.00
#
_symmetry.space_group_name_H-M   'P 1'
#
loop_
_entity.id
_entity.type
_entity.pdbx_description
1 polymer ?
#
loop_
_entity_poly.entity_id
_entity_poly.type
_entity_poly.pdbx_seq_one_letter_code
_entity_poly.pdbx_strand_id
1 'polypeptide(L)'
;MGRFDYTYGCAMAPVRQMQMSTISLDDIEDKYPIDFLSLDTQGSELEILKGAAASLANAAGVETEVSFRQIYDKSALFGEICAFLNYLGFEFIRFTNLTEDAPRTMPVPGRLNKMQSFGDALFLRVPNNSLLEGQKKKLIFAALAYGQIEYAAHCVKVLNLDCLEEKPATPFRAHRSGTATWSDFVDEFIHIVSKQKSAQLPRKLSEVTSSAESAARFDLPPASTRKIDLNPVKFLKRLFLMLPRKLQIAMIRVLYMPQFVRYFLGRPSELESLFQGVGRAEMAKELRISRFRRIFPLF
;
A
#
# COMPACT_ATOMS: atom_id res chain seq x y z
N MET A 1 25.31 9.49 -7.16
CA MET A 1 24.99 10.05 -8.49
C MET A 1 26.19 9.80 -9.38
N GLY A 2 26.08 8.90 -10.37
CA GLY A 2 27.22 8.46 -11.18
C GLY A 2 27.81 9.59 -12.02
N ARG A 3 29.15 9.65 -12.08
CA ARG A 3 29.99 10.65 -12.76
C ARG A 3 29.98 10.54 -14.30
N PHE A 4 29.11 9.72 -14.88
CA PHE A 4 29.19 9.31 -16.28
C PHE A 4 27.84 9.47 -16.98
N ASP A 5 27.83 10.21 -18.08
CA ASP A 5 26.70 10.35 -19.00
C ASP A 5 26.85 9.25 -20.07
N TYR A 6 26.51 8.01 -19.70
CA TYR A 6 26.44 6.91 -20.66
C TYR A 6 25.00 6.71 -21.11
N THR A 7 24.80 6.40 -22.39
CA THR A 7 23.53 5.91 -22.90
C THR A 7 23.32 4.48 -22.36
N TYR A 8 22.15 4.21 -21.76
CA TYR A 8 21.84 2.91 -21.15
C TYR A 8 22.07 1.75 -22.13
N GLY A 9 21.70 1.93 -23.41
CA GLY A 9 21.92 0.94 -24.46
C GLY A 9 23.40 0.66 -24.77
N CYS A 10 24.31 1.61 -24.53
CA CYS A 10 25.75 1.36 -24.68
C CYS A 10 26.36 0.68 -23.44
N ALA A 11 25.91 1.05 -22.24
CA ALA A 11 26.40 0.44 -20.99
C ALA A 11 25.88 -0.98 -20.77
N MET A 12 24.67 -1.27 -21.25
CA MET A 12 24.00 -2.57 -21.13
C MET A 12 23.93 -3.30 -22.48
N ALA A 13 24.85 -3.02 -23.40
CA ALA A 13 24.85 -3.66 -24.72
C ALA A 13 25.03 -5.17 -24.58
N PRO A 14 24.24 -6.01 -25.29
CA PRO A 14 24.37 -7.45 -25.21
C PRO A 14 25.72 -7.90 -25.75
N VAL A 15 26.51 -8.58 -24.91
CA VAL A 15 27.83 -9.14 -25.30
C VAL A 15 27.73 -10.53 -25.94
N ARG A 16 26.65 -11.25 -25.66
CA ARG A 16 26.38 -12.60 -26.15
C ARG A 16 24.88 -12.88 -26.08
N GLN A 17 24.37 -13.61 -27.07
CA GLN A 17 23.03 -14.19 -27.04
C GLN A 17 23.15 -15.71 -27.05
N MET A 18 22.29 -16.39 -26.29
CA MET A 18 22.21 -17.84 -26.24
C MET A 18 20.75 -18.26 -26.32
N GLN A 19 20.46 -19.30 -27.09
CA GLN A 19 19.15 -19.89 -27.12
C GLN A 19 19.02 -20.88 -25.96
N MET A 20 17.93 -20.76 -25.20
CA MET A 20 17.61 -21.67 -24.11
C MET A 20 16.18 -22.17 -24.26
N SER A 21 15.95 -23.43 -23.91
CA SER A 21 14.60 -23.96 -23.76
C SER A 21 13.95 -23.36 -22.53
N THR A 22 12.74 -22.86 -22.67
CA THR A 22 11.91 -22.38 -21.57
C THR A 22 10.69 -23.29 -21.40
N ILE A 23 10.14 -23.31 -20.20
CA ILE A 23 8.87 -23.96 -19.86
C ILE A 23 7.94 -22.90 -19.27
N SER A 24 6.63 -23.09 -19.40
CA SER A 24 5.68 -22.18 -18.77
C SER A 24 5.59 -22.44 -17.26
N LEU A 25 5.09 -21.46 -16.50
CA LEU A 25 4.82 -21.68 -15.08
C LEU A 25 3.63 -22.63 -14.90
N ASP A 26 2.65 -22.57 -15.82
CA ASP A 26 1.50 -23.48 -15.86
C ASP A 26 1.94 -24.95 -16.03
N ASP A 27 3.01 -25.23 -16.78
CA ASP A 27 3.53 -26.60 -16.94
C ASP A 27 4.13 -27.19 -15.65
N ILE A 28 4.41 -26.36 -14.63
CA ILE A 28 5.03 -26.78 -13.37
C ILE A 28 4.17 -26.49 -12.14
N GLU A 29 2.95 -26.00 -12.33
CA GLU A 29 2.05 -25.57 -11.24
C GLU A 29 1.80 -26.69 -10.23
N ASP A 30 1.48 -27.90 -10.71
CA ASP A 30 1.16 -29.06 -9.86
C ASP A 30 2.31 -29.40 -8.89
N LYS A 31 3.54 -29.11 -9.29
CA LYS A 31 4.73 -29.36 -8.49
C LYS A 31 5.09 -28.18 -7.59
N TYR A 32 4.76 -26.96 -8.02
CA TYR A 32 5.14 -25.71 -7.38
C TYR A 32 3.96 -24.72 -7.41
N PRO A 33 2.95 -24.91 -6.52
CA PRO A 33 1.82 -23.99 -6.45
C PRO A 33 2.27 -22.59 -6.05
N ILE A 34 1.75 -21.57 -6.72
CA ILE A 34 2.17 -20.19 -6.55
C ILE A 34 1.20 -19.46 -5.62
N ASP A 35 1.69 -19.12 -4.43
CA ASP A 35 0.94 -18.27 -3.48
C ASP A 35 1.12 -16.78 -3.75
N PHE A 36 2.29 -16.39 -4.24
CA PHE A 36 2.65 -15.02 -4.61
C PHE A 36 3.76 -15.08 -5.65
N LEU A 37 3.66 -14.28 -6.71
CA LEU A 37 4.68 -14.23 -7.76
C LEU A 37 5.44 -12.92 -7.70
N SER A 38 6.77 -12.98 -7.70
CA SER A 38 7.65 -11.81 -7.85
C SER A 38 8.46 -11.98 -9.14
N LEU A 39 8.41 -10.98 -10.02
CA LEU A 39 9.07 -10.97 -11.33
C LEU A 39 10.00 -9.76 -11.46
N ASP A 40 11.24 -10.02 -11.84
CA ASP A 40 12.25 -9.02 -12.22
C ASP A 40 13.04 -9.60 -13.40
N THR A 41 12.45 -9.53 -14.59
CA THR A 41 12.99 -10.16 -15.81
C THR A 41 13.37 -9.16 -16.90
N GLN A 42 13.24 -7.87 -16.60
CA GLN A 42 13.61 -6.75 -17.43
C GLN A 42 13.15 -6.89 -18.89
N GLY A 43 11.86 -7.10 -19.11
CA GLY A 43 11.21 -6.97 -20.42
C GLY A 43 10.42 -8.19 -20.89
N SER A 44 10.49 -9.33 -20.20
CA SER A 44 9.74 -10.55 -20.52
C SER A 44 8.52 -10.80 -19.63
N GLU A 45 8.16 -9.85 -18.77
CA GLU A 45 7.15 -10.01 -17.72
C GLU A 45 5.82 -10.49 -18.28
N LEU A 46 5.31 -9.84 -19.34
CA LEU A 46 4.01 -10.19 -19.91
C LEU A 46 3.98 -11.61 -20.51
N GLU A 47 5.08 -12.06 -21.12
CA GLU A 47 5.16 -13.41 -21.69
C GLU A 47 5.19 -14.48 -20.58
N ILE A 48 5.91 -14.21 -19.48
CA ILE A 48 5.90 -15.07 -18.30
C ILE A 48 4.51 -15.11 -17.68
N LEU A 49 3.85 -13.96 -17.53
CA LEU A 49 2.50 -13.86 -16.98
C LEU A 49 1.47 -14.62 -17.83
N LYS A 50 1.60 -14.57 -19.16
CA LYS A 50 0.75 -15.37 -20.08
C LYS A 50 0.93 -16.88 -19.87
N GLY A 51 2.16 -17.32 -19.63
CA GLY A 51 2.48 -18.71 -19.30
C GLY A 51 2.24 -19.09 -17.83
N ALA A 52 1.62 -18.22 -17.04
CA ALA A 52 1.32 -18.42 -15.62
C ALA A 52 -0.17 -18.22 -15.30
N ALA A 53 -1.03 -18.17 -16.33
CA ALA A 53 -2.41 -17.76 -16.15
C ALA A 53 -3.19 -18.76 -15.27
N ALA A 54 -2.94 -20.06 -15.42
CA ALA A 54 -3.53 -21.09 -14.57
C ALA A 54 -2.90 -21.06 -13.16
N SER A 55 -1.57 -20.96 -13.11
CA SER A 55 -0.76 -20.91 -11.88
C SER A 55 -1.12 -19.77 -10.96
N LEU A 56 -1.53 -18.66 -11.55
CA LEU A 56 -1.91 -17.47 -10.80
C LEU A 56 -3.35 -17.54 -10.30
N ALA A 57 -4.21 -18.47 -10.74
CA ALA A 57 -5.63 -18.50 -10.39
C ALA A 57 -5.90 -18.41 -8.88
N ASN A 58 -4.99 -18.97 -8.08
CA ASN A 58 -5.09 -19.04 -6.62
C ASN A 58 -4.08 -18.13 -5.87
N ALA A 59 -3.23 -17.41 -6.61
CA ALA A 59 -2.21 -16.53 -6.02
C ALA A 59 -2.84 -15.31 -5.34
N ALA A 60 -2.24 -14.90 -4.22
CA ALA A 60 -2.61 -13.72 -3.44
C ALA A 60 -2.21 -12.41 -4.10
N GLY A 61 -1.15 -12.41 -4.89
CA GLY A 61 -0.63 -11.20 -5.54
C GLY A 61 0.54 -11.48 -6.48
N VAL A 62 0.88 -10.43 -7.22
CA VAL A 62 2.01 -10.36 -8.13
C VAL A 62 2.74 -9.04 -7.87
N GLU A 63 4.05 -9.09 -7.67
CA GLU A 63 4.92 -7.93 -7.79
C GLU A 63 5.77 -8.11 -9.05
N THR A 64 5.76 -7.12 -9.94
CA THR A 64 6.48 -7.23 -11.22
C THR A 64 7.11 -5.90 -11.60
N GLU A 65 8.27 -5.96 -12.25
CA GLU A 65 8.84 -4.79 -12.93
C GLU A 65 7.85 -4.31 -14.01
N VAL A 66 7.71 -3.00 -14.15
CA VAL A 66 6.88 -2.35 -15.15
C VAL A 66 7.64 -1.18 -15.77
N SER A 67 7.49 -1.01 -17.08
CA SER A 67 8.14 0.05 -17.84
C SER A 67 7.13 1.03 -18.42
N PHE A 68 7.47 2.33 -18.40
CA PHE A 68 6.66 3.42 -18.98
C PHE A 68 7.16 3.82 -20.38
N ARG A 69 8.31 3.29 -20.77
CA ARG A 69 8.88 3.38 -22.12
C ARG A 69 9.56 2.06 -22.47
N GLN A 70 9.71 1.76 -23.75
CA GLN A 70 10.46 0.58 -24.15
C GLN A 70 11.94 0.80 -23.85
N ILE A 71 12.44 0.07 -22.84
CA ILE A 71 13.88 -0.02 -22.51
C ILE A 71 14.49 -1.16 -23.32
N TYR A 72 13.74 -2.25 -23.45
CA TYR A 72 14.07 -3.42 -24.26
C TYR A 72 13.12 -3.51 -25.46
N ASP A 73 13.62 -4.05 -26.57
CA ASP A 73 12.83 -4.18 -27.79
C ASP A 73 11.62 -5.10 -27.54
N LYS A 74 10.43 -4.61 -27.90
CA LYS A 74 9.14 -5.33 -27.76
C LYS A 74 8.74 -5.67 -26.32
N SER A 75 9.35 -5.05 -25.30
CA SER A 75 8.88 -5.20 -23.92
C SER A 75 7.48 -4.59 -23.75
N ALA A 76 6.62 -5.27 -23.00
CA ALA A 76 5.31 -4.75 -22.63
C ALA A 76 5.44 -3.51 -21.74
N LEU A 77 4.55 -2.54 -21.93
CA LEU A 77 4.47 -1.37 -21.05
C LEU A 77 3.55 -1.64 -19.85
N PHE A 78 3.64 -0.79 -18.83
CA PHE A 78 2.79 -0.84 -17.63
C PHE A 78 1.31 -1.02 -17.95
N GLY A 79 0.80 -0.31 -18.98
CA GLY A 79 -0.60 -0.41 -19.38
C GLY A 79 -1.01 -1.80 -19.85
N GLU A 80 -0.14 -2.51 -20.55
CA GLU A 80 -0.39 -3.86 -21.06
C GLU A 80 -0.32 -4.90 -19.93
N ILE A 81 0.69 -4.79 -19.05
CA ILE A 81 0.82 -5.64 -17.86
C ILE A 81 -0.38 -5.44 -16.93
N CYS A 82 -0.75 -4.19 -16.66
CA CYS A 82 -1.89 -3.84 -15.81
C CYS A 82 -3.20 -4.38 -16.40
N ALA A 83 -3.45 -4.21 -17.70
CA ALA A 83 -4.63 -4.76 -18.36
C ALA A 83 -4.70 -6.29 -18.26
N PHE A 84 -3.57 -6.98 -18.46
CA PHE A 84 -3.50 -8.43 -18.37
C PHE A 84 -3.74 -8.95 -16.94
N LEU A 85 -3.08 -8.37 -15.94
CA LEU A 85 -3.28 -8.75 -14.53
C LEU A 85 -4.71 -8.42 -14.05
N ASN A 86 -5.29 -7.31 -14.50
CA ASN A 86 -6.70 -7.00 -14.23
C ASN A 86 -7.65 -8.05 -14.84
N TYR A 87 -7.37 -8.50 -16.06
CA TYR A 87 -8.13 -9.59 -16.69
C TYR A 87 -8.04 -10.90 -15.89
N LEU A 88 -6.89 -11.20 -15.29
CA LEU A 88 -6.71 -12.35 -14.40
C LEU A 88 -7.32 -12.16 -13.01
N GLY A 89 -7.98 -11.03 -12.71
CA GLY A 89 -8.64 -10.76 -11.42
C GLY A 89 -7.72 -10.21 -10.33
N PHE A 90 -6.61 -9.59 -10.70
CA PHE A 90 -5.81 -8.78 -9.77
C PHE A 90 -6.21 -7.30 -9.91
N GLU A 91 -5.86 -6.48 -8.93
CA GLU A 91 -5.95 -5.03 -9.04
C GLU A 91 -4.62 -4.39 -8.71
N PHE A 92 -4.27 -3.31 -9.44
CA PHE A 92 -3.10 -2.51 -9.16
C PHE A 92 -3.27 -1.79 -7.82
N ILE A 93 -2.31 -1.98 -6.91
CA ILE A 93 -2.35 -1.39 -5.57
C ILE A 93 -1.45 -0.16 -5.49
N ARG A 94 -0.20 -0.31 -5.90
CA ARG A 94 0.80 0.76 -5.83
C ARG A 94 2.05 0.41 -6.62
N PHE A 95 2.85 1.43 -6.87
CA PHE A 95 4.27 1.23 -7.13
C PHE A 95 5.01 1.02 -5.80
N THR A 96 5.80 -0.04 -5.70
CA THR A 96 6.73 -0.27 -4.58
C THR A 96 8.03 0.47 -4.80
N ASN A 97 8.39 0.69 -6.07
CA ASN A 97 9.52 1.51 -6.51
C ASN A 97 9.18 2.28 -7.78
N LEU A 98 9.74 3.47 -7.95
CA LEU A 98 9.65 4.27 -9.18
C LEU A 98 11.01 4.88 -9.48
N THR A 99 11.51 4.63 -10.69
CA THR A 99 12.80 5.13 -11.15
C THR A 99 12.62 6.22 -12.19
N GLU A 100 13.29 7.34 -11.93
CA GLU A 100 13.37 8.46 -12.85
C GLU A 100 14.68 8.49 -13.64
N ASP A 101 14.58 8.67 -14.96
CA ASP A 101 15.71 8.85 -15.86
C ASP A 101 15.59 10.10 -16.74
N ALA A 102 16.66 10.44 -17.45
CA ALA A 102 16.67 11.54 -18.42
C ALA A 102 17.02 10.96 -19.81
N PRO A 103 16.07 10.28 -20.48
CA PRO A 103 16.36 9.47 -21.66
C PRO A 103 16.49 10.33 -22.94
N ARG A 104 16.30 11.66 -22.82
CA ARG A 104 16.36 12.61 -23.92
C ARG A 104 17.68 13.36 -23.90
N THR A 105 18.19 13.66 -25.09
CA THR A 105 19.46 14.38 -25.30
C THR A 105 19.30 15.85 -24.95
N MET A 106 19.60 16.20 -23.69
CA MET A 106 19.75 17.58 -23.24
C MET A 106 21.11 17.70 -22.54
N PRO A 107 21.93 18.73 -22.82
CA PRO A 107 23.15 19.00 -22.06
C PRO A 107 22.83 19.13 -20.56
N VAL A 108 23.72 18.67 -19.69
CA VAL A 108 23.53 18.69 -18.22
C VAL A 108 23.04 20.06 -17.69
N PRO A 109 23.55 21.22 -18.15
CA PRO A 109 23.07 22.52 -17.68
C PRO A 109 21.60 22.82 -17.99
N GLY A 110 20.99 22.16 -18.97
CA GLY A 110 19.60 22.34 -19.37
C GLY A 110 18.64 21.30 -18.79
N ARG A 111 19.12 20.34 -17.98
CA ARG A 111 18.27 19.30 -17.37
C ARG A 111 17.60 19.83 -16.11
N LEU A 112 16.28 19.68 -16.00
CA LEU A 112 15.51 19.94 -14.79
C LEU A 112 14.94 18.62 -14.24
N ASN A 113 13.63 18.42 -14.37
CA ASN A 113 12.96 17.22 -13.88
C ASN A 113 13.25 16.05 -14.82
N LYS A 114 13.38 14.87 -14.23
CA LYS A 114 13.52 13.60 -14.93
C LYS A 114 12.14 13.05 -15.31
N MET A 115 12.13 11.97 -16.10
CA MET A 115 10.95 11.25 -16.55
C MET A 115 10.84 9.93 -15.82
N GLN A 116 9.63 9.46 -15.53
CA GLN A 116 9.43 8.11 -15.00
C GLN A 116 9.73 7.09 -16.11
N SER A 117 10.55 6.09 -15.80
CA SER A 117 11.09 5.17 -16.79
C SER A 117 10.61 3.75 -16.58
N PHE A 118 10.87 3.22 -15.39
CA PHE A 118 10.47 1.89 -14.95
C PHE A 118 10.31 1.90 -13.43
N GLY A 119 9.74 0.83 -12.90
CA GLY A 119 9.59 0.64 -11.46
C GLY A 119 8.98 -0.71 -11.16
N ASP A 120 8.65 -0.92 -9.90
CA ASP A 120 8.07 -2.17 -9.42
C ASP A 120 6.62 -1.89 -9.04
N ALA A 121 5.70 -2.73 -9.53
CA ALA A 121 4.27 -2.59 -9.30
C ALA A 121 3.73 -3.78 -8.53
N LEU A 122 3.00 -3.49 -7.45
CA LEU A 122 2.27 -4.47 -6.66
C LEU A 122 0.83 -4.57 -7.16
N PHE A 123 0.43 -5.80 -7.45
CA PHE A 123 -0.93 -6.20 -7.76
C PHE A 123 -1.40 -7.21 -6.71
N LEU A 124 -2.58 -7.02 -6.14
CA LEU A 124 -3.18 -7.97 -5.20
C LEU A 124 -4.46 -8.55 -5.79
N ARG A 125 -4.78 -9.79 -5.39
CA ARG A 125 -5.99 -10.49 -5.82
C ARG A 125 -7.22 -9.73 -5.35
N VAL A 126 -8.15 -9.42 -6.25
CA VAL A 126 -9.43 -8.82 -5.87
C VAL A 126 -10.17 -9.83 -4.97
N PRO A 127 -10.62 -9.42 -3.76
CA PRO A 127 -11.26 -10.35 -2.83
C PRO A 127 -12.57 -10.90 -3.38
N ASN A 128 -12.68 -12.23 -3.40
CA ASN A 128 -13.87 -12.96 -3.85
C ASN A 128 -14.21 -14.09 -2.88
N ASN A 129 -15.50 -14.30 -2.61
CA ASN A 129 -16.00 -15.38 -1.74
C ASN A 129 -15.73 -16.79 -2.28
N SER A 130 -15.39 -16.95 -3.56
CA SER A 130 -14.97 -18.23 -4.13
C SER A 130 -13.57 -18.69 -3.66
N LEU A 131 -12.78 -17.81 -3.06
CA LEU A 131 -11.46 -18.15 -2.53
C LEU A 131 -11.60 -19.09 -1.32
N LEU A 132 -10.71 -20.08 -1.23
CA LEU A 132 -10.61 -20.96 -0.07
C LEU A 132 -10.07 -20.20 1.15
N GLU A 133 -10.40 -20.64 2.36
CA GLU A 133 -9.95 -20.00 3.61
C GLU A 133 -8.43 -19.76 3.66
N GLY A 134 -7.63 -20.75 3.23
CA GLY A 134 -6.18 -20.59 3.14
C GLY A 134 -5.75 -19.47 2.20
N GLN A 135 -6.43 -19.29 1.06
CA GLN A 135 -6.15 -18.24 0.08
C GLN A 135 -6.56 -16.87 0.60
N LYS A 136 -7.72 -16.78 1.28
CA LYS A 136 -8.17 -15.55 1.95
C LYS A 136 -7.13 -15.05 2.95
N LYS A 137 -6.61 -15.95 3.80
CA LYS A 137 -5.56 -15.58 4.77
C LYS A 137 -4.25 -15.18 4.08
N LYS A 138 -3.84 -15.86 3.00
CA LYS A 138 -2.65 -15.50 2.21
C LYS A 138 -2.78 -14.12 1.56
N LEU A 139 -3.96 -13.78 1.04
CA LEU A 139 -4.26 -12.43 0.52
C LEU A 139 -4.11 -11.36 1.60
N ILE A 140 -4.73 -11.59 2.77
CA ILE A 140 -4.61 -10.67 3.90
C ILE A 140 -3.15 -10.55 4.34
N PHE A 141 -2.44 -11.67 4.45
CA PHE A 141 -1.02 -11.67 4.81
C PHE A 141 -0.17 -10.89 3.82
N ALA A 142 -0.33 -11.10 2.51
CA ALA A 142 0.39 -10.39 1.46
C ALA A 142 0.13 -8.87 1.56
N ALA A 143 -1.14 -8.46 1.70
CA ALA A 143 -1.49 -7.07 1.90
C ALA A 143 -0.78 -6.46 3.12
N LEU A 144 -0.79 -7.16 4.26
CA LEU A 144 -0.10 -6.71 5.48
C LEU A 144 1.42 -6.65 5.31
N ALA A 145 2.03 -7.59 4.59
CA ALA A 145 3.46 -7.62 4.31
C ALA A 145 3.93 -6.38 3.53
N TYR A 146 3.10 -5.87 2.60
CA TYR A 146 3.33 -4.63 1.85
C TYR A 146 2.76 -3.37 2.55
N GLY A 147 2.34 -3.47 3.81
CA GLY A 147 1.79 -2.35 4.59
C GLY A 147 0.42 -1.85 4.10
N GLN A 148 -0.28 -2.62 3.27
CA GLN A 148 -1.60 -2.30 2.70
C GLN A 148 -2.71 -2.66 3.70
N ILE A 149 -2.68 -2.00 4.86
CA ILE A 149 -3.56 -2.33 6.00
C ILE A 149 -5.04 -2.05 5.68
N GLU A 150 -5.32 -0.97 4.95
CA GLU A 150 -6.69 -0.65 4.53
C GLU A 150 -7.23 -1.69 3.55
N TYR A 151 -6.39 -2.17 2.64
CA TYR A 151 -6.74 -3.26 1.72
C TYR A 151 -7.00 -4.58 2.47
N ALA A 152 -6.13 -4.91 3.42
CA ALA A 152 -6.30 -6.08 4.28
C ALA A 152 -7.63 -6.01 5.06
N ALA A 153 -7.95 -4.85 5.65
CA ALA A 153 -9.21 -4.64 6.36
C ALA A 153 -10.42 -4.71 5.42
N HIS A 154 -10.30 -4.19 4.20
CA HIS A 154 -11.33 -4.34 3.16
C HIS A 154 -11.60 -5.82 2.83
N CYS A 155 -10.54 -6.63 2.68
CA CYS A 155 -10.67 -8.07 2.45
C CYS A 155 -11.44 -8.76 3.59
N VAL A 156 -11.14 -8.44 4.86
CA VAL A 156 -11.87 -9.00 6.02
C VAL A 156 -13.37 -8.76 5.91
N LYS A 157 -13.78 -7.53 5.55
CA LYS A 157 -15.19 -7.14 5.45
C LYS A 157 -15.88 -7.72 4.21
N VAL A 158 -15.23 -7.70 3.04
CA VAL A 158 -15.84 -8.23 1.79
C VAL A 158 -15.98 -9.76 1.83
N LEU A 159 -15.04 -10.44 2.48
CA LEU A 159 -15.02 -11.89 2.61
C LEU A 159 -15.84 -12.40 3.80
N ASN A 160 -16.52 -11.50 4.54
CA ASN A 160 -17.32 -11.79 5.75
C ASN A 160 -16.56 -12.62 6.80
N LEU A 161 -15.27 -12.32 6.99
CA LEU A 161 -14.41 -12.99 7.97
C LEU A 161 -14.58 -12.47 9.40
N ASP A 162 -15.44 -11.47 9.58
CA ASP A 162 -15.81 -10.87 10.86
C ASP A 162 -16.71 -11.76 11.73
N CYS A 163 -17.11 -12.94 11.22
CA CYS A 163 -17.97 -13.91 11.91
C CYS A 163 -17.20 -15.00 12.70
N LEU A 164 -15.86 -14.98 12.71
CA LEU A 164 -15.07 -16.02 13.38
C LEU A 164 -15.17 -15.89 14.92
N GLU A 165 -15.54 -16.99 15.57
CA GLU A 165 -15.81 -17.12 17.01
C GLU A 165 -14.71 -16.55 17.92
N GLU A 166 -15.12 -16.12 19.13
CA GLU A 166 -14.24 -15.58 20.17
C GLU A 166 -13.07 -16.52 20.50
N LYS A 167 -11.83 -16.09 20.20
CA LYS A 167 -10.60 -16.68 20.75
C LYS A 167 -10.02 -15.77 21.87
N PRO A 168 -9.23 -16.33 22.81
CA PRO A 168 -9.12 -15.81 24.18
C PRO A 168 -8.33 -14.51 24.30
N ALA A 169 -8.60 -13.80 25.41
CA ALA A 169 -8.17 -12.44 25.77
C ALA A 169 -6.66 -12.14 25.83
N THR A 170 -5.79 -13.04 25.37
CA THR A 170 -4.33 -12.84 25.41
C THR A 170 -3.82 -12.27 24.08
N PRO A 171 -3.22 -11.06 24.06
CA PRO A 171 -2.74 -10.44 22.84
C PRO A 171 -1.66 -11.31 22.17
N PHE A 172 -1.76 -11.43 20.85
CA PHE A 172 -0.76 -12.16 20.05
C PHE A 172 0.66 -11.63 20.34
N ARG A 173 1.56 -12.55 20.69
CA ARG A 173 3.01 -12.29 20.80
C ARG A 173 3.74 -13.42 20.10
N ALA A 174 4.65 -13.09 19.18
CA ALA A 174 5.60 -14.07 18.70
C ALA A 174 6.48 -14.51 19.89
N HIS A 175 6.18 -15.65 20.50
CA HIS A 175 6.97 -16.18 21.60
C HIS A 175 8.37 -16.56 21.09
N ARG A 176 9.41 -16.21 21.84
CA ARG A 176 10.79 -16.67 21.55
C ARG A 176 10.97 -18.19 21.69
N SER A 177 9.97 -18.91 22.22
CA SER A 177 10.06 -20.35 22.52
C SER A 177 8.87 -21.19 21.98
N GLY A 178 8.05 -20.65 21.06
CA GLY A 178 6.94 -21.36 20.42
C GLY A 178 6.59 -20.72 19.08
N THR A 179 6.37 -21.53 18.04
CA THR A 179 6.26 -21.10 16.64
C THR A 179 4.92 -20.43 16.34
N ALA A 180 4.78 -19.16 16.71
CA ALA A 180 3.67 -18.35 16.21
C ALA A 180 3.73 -18.31 14.67
N THR A 181 2.65 -18.70 14.01
CA THR A 181 2.61 -18.81 12.55
C THR A 181 2.13 -17.50 11.91
N TRP A 182 2.37 -17.34 10.61
CA TRP A 182 1.81 -16.22 9.85
C TRP A 182 0.27 -16.24 9.85
N SER A 183 -0.35 -17.43 9.94
CA SER A 183 -1.80 -17.56 10.03
C SER A 183 -2.33 -17.01 11.35
N ASP A 184 -1.66 -17.28 12.48
CA ASP A 184 -2.06 -16.75 13.78
C ASP A 184 -2.01 -15.22 13.81
N PHE A 185 -1.01 -14.62 13.15
CA PHE A 185 -0.92 -13.17 12.97
C PHE A 185 -2.09 -12.62 12.15
N VAL A 186 -2.50 -13.30 11.08
CA VAL A 186 -3.66 -12.92 10.27
C VAL A 186 -4.96 -13.07 11.06
N ASP A 187 -5.10 -14.13 11.85
CA ASP A 187 -6.29 -14.37 12.68
C ASP A 187 -6.47 -13.27 13.74
N GLU A 188 -5.38 -12.84 14.38
CA GLU A 188 -5.42 -11.71 15.31
C GLU A 188 -5.79 -10.40 14.58
N PHE A 189 -5.25 -10.18 13.37
CA PHE A 189 -5.63 -9.02 12.56
C PHE A 189 -7.13 -9.02 12.23
N ILE A 190 -7.67 -10.16 11.78
CA ILE A 190 -9.11 -10.33 11.50
C ILE A 190 -9.93 -10.01 12.75
N HIS A 191 -9.53 -10.52 13.91
CA HIS A 191 -10.21 -10.28 15.18
C HIS A 191 -10.20 -8.80 15.60
N ILE A 192 -9.10 -8.08 15.41
CA ILE A 192 -9.03 -6.64 15.69
C ILE A 192 -9.95 -5.85 14.74
N VAL A 193 -9.96 -6.21 13.45
CA VAL A 193 -10.78 -5.53 12.43
C VAL A 193 -12.28 -5.86 12.56
N SER A 194 -12.65 -7.07 13.02
CA SER A 194 -14.05 -7.45 13.20
C SER A 194 -14.75 -6.58 14.24
N LYS A 195 -14.06 -6.20 15.32
CA LYS A 195 -14.55 -5.27 16.35
C LYS A 195 -14.77 -3.84 15.86
N GLN A 196 -14.14 -3.45 14.76
CA GLN A 196 -14.25 -2.10 14.24
C GLN A 196 -15.48 -1.97 13.33
N LYS A 197 -16.27 -0.92 13.56
CA LYS A 197 -17.33 -0.53 12.64
C LYS A 197 -16.72 -0.22 11.27
N SER A 198 -17.32 -0.72 10.21
CA SER A 198 -16.89 -0.45 8.84
C SER A 198 -17.02 1.03 8.52
N ALA A 199 -15.90 1.77 8.45
CA ALA A 199 -15.91 3.11 7.90
C ALA A 199 -16.24 3.00 6.41
N GLN A 200 -17.46 3.38 6.02
CA GLN A 200 -17.86 3.40 4.61
C GLN A 200 -17.34 4.69 3.99
N LEU A 201 -16.23 4.63 3.27
CA LEU A 201 -15.83 5.73 2.40
C LEU A 201 -16.68 5.74 1.13
N PRO A 202 -17.08 6.91 0.61
CA PRO A 202 -17.74 6.97 -0.68
C PRO A 202 -16.79 6.42 -1.75
N ARG A 203 -17.28 5.49 -2.58
CA ARG A 203 -16.45 4.73 -3.54
C ARG A 203 -16.32 5.45 -4.89
N LYS A 204 -17.29 6.29 -5.24
CA LYS A 204 -17.32 7.01 -6.52
C LYS A 204 -17.55 8.50 -6.31
N LEU A 205 -17.01 9.33 -7.19
CA LEU A 205 -17.25 10.78 -7.19
C LEU A 205 -18.75 11.12 -7.35
N SER A 206 -19.53 10.22 -7.95
CA SER A 206 -20.98 10.35 -8.09
C SER A 206 -21.76 10.09 -6.80
N GLU A 207 -21.14 9.50 -5.77
CA GLU A 207 -21.80 9.26 -4.49
C GLU A 207 -21.89 10.56 -3.70
N VAL A 208 -23.03 11.22 -3.83
CA VAL A 208 -23.38 12.37 -2.99
C VAL A 208 -23.99 11.83 -1.70
N THR A 209 -23.35 12.15 -0.58
CA THR A 209 -23.84 11.78 0.76
C THR A 209 -24.21 13.03 1.52
N SER A 210 -25.28 12.97 2.30
CA SER A 210 -25.65 14.09 3.16
C SER A 210 -24.59 14.32 4.25
N SER A 211 -24.54 15.53 4.84
CA SER A 211 -23.61 15.80 5.94
C SER A 211 -23.85 14.87 7.14
N ALA A 212 -25.10 14.44 7.35
CA ALA A 212 -25.47 13.53 8.43
C ALA A 212 -24.99 12.10 8.14
N GLU A 213 -25.23 11.59 6.92
CA GLU A 213 -24.68 10.30 6.47
C GLU A 213 -23.15 10.30 6.54
N SER A 214 -22.52 11.39 6.10
CA SER A 214 -21.06 11.50 6.17
C SER A 214 -20.55 11.50 7.61
N ALA A 215 -21.22 12.21 8.53
CA ALA A 215 -20.84 12.21 9.95
C ALA A 215 -21.03 10.81 10.58
N ALA A 216 -22.14 10.14 10.27
CA ALA A 216 -22.44 8.79 10.76
C ALA A 216 -21.40 7.74 10.34
N ARG A 217 -20.80 7.87 9.15
CA ARG A 217 -19.75 6.94 8.66
C ARG A 217 -18.45 6.98 9.47
N PHE A 218 -18.20 8.09 10.17
CA PHE A 218 -16.97 8.30 10.94
C PHE A 218 -17.22 8.42 12.45
N ASP A 219 -18.43 8.09 12.93
CA ASP A 219 -18.88 8.35 14.31
C ASP A 219 -18.61 9.81 14.74
N LEU A 220 -18.67 10.75 13.79
CA LEU A 220 -18.51 12.17 14.06
C LEU A 220 -19.85 12.74 14.55
N PRO A 221 -19.84 13.67 15.52
CA PRO A 221 -21.06 14.38 15.87
C PRO A 221 -21.62 15.09 14.63
N PRO A 222 -22.96 15.14 14.46
CA PRO A 222 -23.57 15.81 13.33
C PRO A 222 -23.09 17.27 13.27
N ALA A 223 -22.79 17.74 12.06
CA ALA A 223 -22.31 19.10 11.85
C ALA A 223 -23.30 20.09 12.47
N SER A 224 -22.82 21.00 13.34
CA SER A 224 -23.69 21.97 13.98
C SER A 224 -24.30 22.89 12.91
N THR A 225 -25.63 23.08 12.95
CA THR A 225 -26.34 24.02 12.05
C THR A 225 -26.07 25.49 12.37
N ARG A 226 -25.37 25.79 13.48
CA ARG A 226 -24.92 27.14 13.80
C ARG A 226 -23.88 27.61 12.79
N LYS A 227 -24.21 28.65 12.02
CA LYS A 227 -23.22 29.43 11.29
C LYS A 227 -22.26 30.07 12.31
N ILE A 228 -21.07 29.53 12.43
CA ILE A 228 -20.00 30.10 13.25
C ILE A 228 -19.55 31.39 12.55
N ASP A 229 -19.52 32.52 13.26
CA ASP A 229 -18.90 33.73 12.72
C ASP A 229 -17.40 33.48 12.54
N LEU A 230 -16.96 33.40 11.29
CA LEU A 230 -15.57 33.15 10.93
C LEU A 230 -14.72 34.42 10.96
N ASN A 231 -15.30 35.62 11.13
CA ASN A 231 -14.55 36.88 11.19
C ASN A 231 -13.44 36.89 12.26
N PRO A 232 -13.68 36.49 13.52
CA PRO A 232 -12.61 36.38 14.51
C PRO A 232 -11.53 35.37 14.12
N VAL A 233 -11.91 34.23 13.53
CA VAL A 233 -10.96 33.21 13.05
C VAL A 233 -10.12 33.74 11.87
N LYS A 234 -10.73 34.46 10.94
CA LYS A 234 -10.04 35.11 9.80
C LYS A 234 -9.08 36.19 10.27
N PHE A 235 -9.47 36.98 11.28
CA PHE A 235 -8.63 38.00 11.89
C PHE A 235 -7.40 37.37 12.58
N LEU A 236 -7.62 36.36 13.41
CA LEU A 236 -6.55 35.59 14.06
C LEU A 236 -5.63 34.91 13.04
N LYS A 237 -6.18 34.35 11.95
CA LYS A 237 -5.38 33.76 10.86
C LYS A 237 -4.50 34.80 10.16
N ARG A 238 -5.01 36.02 9.91
CA ARG A 238 -4.20 37.11 9.33
C ARG A 238 -3.07 37.51 10.26
N LEU A 239 -3.35 37.67 11.55
CA LEU A 239 -2.33 38.01 12.54
C LEU A 239 -1.26 36.92 12.66
N PHE A 240 -1.67 35.65 12.63
CA PHE A 240 -0.76 34.50 12.65
C PHE A 240 0.14 34.45 11.41
N LEU A 241 -0.39 34.72 10.22
CA LEU A 241 0.37 34.75 8.97
C LEU A 241 1.39 35.90 8.90
N MET A 242 1.21 36.96 9.70
CA MET A 242 2.17 38.06 9.83
C MET A 242 3.38 37.70 10.73
N LEU A 243 3.31 36.61 11.50
CA LEU A 243 4.43 36.18 12.33
C LEU A 243 5.54 35.52 11.50
N PRO A 244 6.82 35.60 11.91
CA PRO A 244 7.90 34.86 11.28
C PRO A 244 7.61 33.35 11.26
N ARG A 245 7.98 32.65 10.17
CA ARG A 245 7.73 31.21 9.99
C ARG A 245 8.22 30.35 11.16
N LYS A 246 9.35 30.71 11.78
CA LYS A 246 9.88 30.03 12.98
C LYS A 246 8.93 30.14 14.19
N LEU A 247 8.31 31.32 14.39
CA LEU A 247 7.39 31.58 15.49
C LEU A 247 6.03 30.88 15.25
N GLN A 248 5.55 30.88 14.01
CA GLN A 248 4.37 30.12 13.59
C GLN A 248 4.54 28.63 13.93
N ILE A 249 5.67 28.03 13.56
CA ILE A 249 5.99 26.64 13.87
C ILE A 249 6.08 26.40 15.39
N ALA A 250 6.69 27.32 16.14
CA ALA A 250 6.80 27.20 17.60
C ALA A 250 5.43 27.24 18.30
N MET A 251 4.57 28.18 17.93
CA MET A 251 3.21 28.28 18.49
C MET A 251 2.36 27.06 18.16
N ILE A 252 2.43 26.59 16.91
CA ILE A 252 1.80 25.34 16.49
C ILE A 252 2.33 24.18 17.36
N ARG A 253 3.64 24.03 17.53
CA ARG A 253 4.21 22.97 18.39
C ARG A 253 3.72 23.03 19.84
N VAL A 254 3.59 24.22 20.43
CA VAL A 254 3.10 24.39 21.81
C VAL A 254 1.62 24.05 21.93
N LEU A 255 0.80 24.53 21.00
CA LEU A 255 -0.65 24.29 21.00
C LEU A 255 -0.97 22.79 20.88
N TYR A 256 -0.23 22.08 20.02
CA TYR A 256 -0.42 20.65 19.78
C TYR A 256 0.44 19.78 20.73
N MET A 257 1.29 20.36 21.58
CA MET A 257 2.21 19.62 22.48
C MET A 257 1.50 18.60 23.38
N PRO A 258 0.36 18.94 24.03
CA PRO A 258 -0.38 17.96 24.83
C PRO A 258 -0.89 16.77 24.01
N GLN A 259 -1.23 17.01 22.74
CA GLN A 259 -1.69 15.97 21.81
C GLN A 259 -0.51 15.13 21.32
N PHE A 260 0.65 15.75 21.04
CA PHE A 260 1.91 15.04 20.79
C PHE A 260 2.27 14.11 21.95
N VAL A 261 2.22 14.62 23.19
CA VAL A 261 2.48 13.84 24.40
C VAL A 261 1.50 12.68 24.52
N ARG A 262 0.20 12.95 24.45
CA ARG A 262 -0.83 11.91 24.50
C ARG A 262 -0.63 10.83 23.44
N TYR A 263 -0.08 11.18 22.29
CA TYR A 263 -0.04 10.30 21.14
C TYR A 263 1.26 9.50 21.02
N PHE A 264 2.40 10.11 21.34
CA PHE A 264 3.71 9.43 21.32
C PHE A 264 4.04 8.74 22.65
N LEU A 265 3.54 9.26 23.78
CA LEU A 265 3.66 8.63 25.11
C LEU A 265 2.39 7.86 25.53
N GLY A 266 1.35 7.87 24.69
CA GLY A 266 0.13 7.11 24.93
C GLY A 266 0.27 5.61 24.70
N ARG A 267 -0.75 4.86 25.14
CA ARG A 267 -0.83 3.41 24.87
C ARG A 267 -0.93 3.15 23.35
N PRO A 268 -0.21 2.14 22.83
CA PRO A 268 -0.37 1.72 21.44
C PRO A 268 -1.81 1.27 21.16
N SER A 269 -2.27 1.42 19.92
CA SER A 269 -3.48 0.72 19.48
C SER A 269 -3.28 -0.80 19.45
N GLU A 270 -4.38 -1.55 19.33
CA GLU A 270 -4.33 -3.01 19.13
C GLU A 270 -3.51 -3.38 17.89
N LEU A 271 -3.71 -2.67 16.77
CA LEU A 271 -2.91 -2.87 15.55
C LEU A 271 -1.42 -2.55 15.76
N GLU A 272 -1.09 -1.43 16.42
CA GLU A 272 0.31 -1.11 16.76
C GLU A 272 0.94 -2.22 17.61
N SER A 273 0.19 -2.75 18.58
CA SER A 273 0.66 -3.81 19.47
C SER A 273 0.86 -5.13 18.71
N LEU A 274 -0.04 -5.45 17.78
CA LEU A 274 0.08 -6.61 16.90
C LEU A 274 1.36 -6.56 16.06
N PHE A 275 1.63 -5.43 15.38
CA PHE A 275 2.84 -5.27 14.57
C PHE A 275 4.13 -5.26 15.41
N GLN A 276 4.09 -4.67 16.61
CA GLN A 276 5.20 -4.78 17.56
C GLN A 276 5.45 -6.24 17.98
N GLY A 277 4.39 -7.01 18.19
CA GLY A 277 4.44 -8.43 18.59
C GLY A 277 5.11 -9.35 17.58
N VAL A 278 5.12 -8.98 16.29
CA VAL A 278 5.83 -9.69 15.19
C VAL A 278 7.18 -9.06 14.83
N GLY A 279 7.68 -8.10 15.61
CA GLY A 279 8.96 -7.44 15.31
C GLY A 279 8.90 -6.41 14.18
N ARG A 280 7.71 -6.01 13.72
CA ARG A 280 7.50 -4.95 12.71
C ARG A 280 7.33 -3.58 13.37
N ALA A 281 8.30 -3.20 14.20
CA ALA A 281 8.26 -1.97 14.99
C ALA A 281 8.15 -0.69 14.13
N GLU A 282 8.78 -0.67 12.95
CA GLU A 282 8.70 0.50 12.06
C GLU A 282 7.29 0.67 11.49
N MET A 283 6.61 -0.41 11.12
CA MET A 283 5.21 -0.35 10.65
C MET A 283 4.26 0.12 11.76
N ALA A 284 4.48 -0.33 13.00
CA ALA A 284 3.72 0.19 14.15
C ALA A 284 3.95 1.69 14.37
N LYS A 285 5.18 2.17 14.18
CA LYS A 285 5.52 3.59 14.26
C LYS A 285 4.90 4.39 13.12
N GLU A 286 4.88 3.88 11.90
CA GLU A 286 4.21 4.50 10.76
C GLU A 286 2.70 4.59 10.95
N LEU A 287 2.07 3.52 11.46
CA LEU A 287 0.65 3.53 11.85
C LEU A 287 0.35 4.63 12.87
N ARG A 288 1.21 4.74 13.88
CA ARG A 288 1.15 5.82 14.86
C ARG A 288 1.25 7.16 14.12
N ILE A 289 2.29 7.43 13.34
CA ILE A 289 2.43 8.71 12.62
C ILE A 289 1.21 9.00 11.71
N SER A 290 0.69 8.00 11.00
CA SER A 290 -0.47 8.12 10.11
C SER A 290 -1.74 8.55 10.88
N ARG A 291 -2.08 7.87 11.98
CA ARG A 291 -3.25 8.26 12.79
C ARG A 291 -3.04 9.63 13.47
N PHE A 292 -1.81 10.06 13.73
CA PHE A 292 -1.53 11.43 14.19
C PHE A 292 -1.85 12.47 13.11
N ARG A 293 -1.35 12.26 11.89
CA ARG A 293 -1.56 13.15 10.75
C ARG A 293 -3.04 13.26 10.35
N ARG A 294 -3.82 12.18 10.46
CA ARG A 294 -5.27 12.22 10.18
C ARG A 294 -6.03 13.10 11.17
N ILE A 295 -5.61 13.14 12.43
CA ILE A 295 -6.21 14.01 13.45
C ILE A 295 -5.68 15.44 13.31
N PHE A 296 -4.41 15.58 12.89
CA PHE A 296 -3.70 16.86 12.81
C PHE A 296 -3.02 17.05 11.44
N PRO A 297 -3.78 17.35 10.37
CA PRO A 297 -3.28 17.39 8.99
C PRO A 297 -2.28 18.52 8.70
N LEU A 298 -2.06 19.41 9.66
CA LEU A 298 -1.09 20.51 9.57
C LEU A 298 0.35 20.09 9.97
N PHE A 299 0.58 18.80 10.25
CA PHE A 299 1.87 18.23 10.65
C PHE A 299 2.35 17.07 9.77
#